data_AF-A0A0F5IAL7-F1
#
_entry.id   AF-A0A0F5IAL7-F1
#
_cell.length_a   1.000
_cell.length_b   1.000
_cell.length_c   1.000
_cell.angle_alpha   90.00
_cell.angle_beta   90.00
_cell.angle_gamma   90.00
#
_symmetry.space_group_name_H-M   'P 1'
#
loop_
_entity.id
_entity.type
_entity.pdbx_description
1 polymer ?
#
loop_
_entity_poly.entity_id
_entity_poly.type
_entity_poly.pdbx_seq_one_letter_code
_entity_poly.pdbx_strand_id
1 'polypeptide(L)' 'MKYYIVVLIHLMIWSFYTLAGWLSKGDSKLFHGLLFVIFFYLCLTAARTFLPSGRQSMAMTLTTLLLYWTGKAVADQIL' A
#
# COMPACT_ATOMS: atom_id res chain seq x y z
N MET A 1 16.14 5.28 -10.99
CA MET A 1 15.75 6.26 -9.95
C MET A 1 14.24 6.40 -9.75
N LYS A 2 13.44 6.71 -10.79
CA LYS A 2 11.98 6.91 -10.65
C LYS A 2 11.24 5.72 -10.01
N TYR A 3 11.50 4.50 -10.49
CA TYR A 3 10.96 3.26 -9.91
C TYR A 3 11.30 3.12 -8.42
N TYR A 4 12.57 3.32 -8.04
CA TYR A 4 13.01 3.24 -6.65
C TYR A 4 12.26 4.24 -5.74
N ILE A 5 12.08 5.47 -6.19
CA ILE A 5 11.30 6.50 -5.47
C ILE A 5 9.85 6.03 -5.26
N VAL A 6 9.23 5.44 -6.28
CA VAL A 6 7.87 4.89 -6.17
C VAL A 6 7.81 3.76 -5.14
N VAL A 7 8.78 2.85 -5.11
CA VAL A 7 8.84 1.78 -4.08
C VAL A 7 8.90 2.39 -2.69
N LEU A 8 9.78 3.37 -2.46
CA LEU A 8 9.91 4.01 -1.15
C LEU A 8 8.61 4.68 -0.71
N ILE A 9 7.96 5.40 -1.61
CA ILE A 9 6.66 6.03 -1.33
C ILE A 9 5.60 4.97 -1.03
N HIS A 10 5.55 3.87 -1.78
CA HIS A 10 4.63 2.76 -1.51
C HIS A 10 4.87 2.15 -0.12
N LEU A 11 6.13 1.94 0.28
CA LEU A 11 6.46 1.44 1.61
C LEU A 11 5.99 2.39 2.72
N MET A 12 6.18 3.70 2.53
CA MET A 12 5.68 4.70 3.48
C MET A 12 4.15 4.65 3.60
N ILE A 13 3.44 4.62 2.46
CA ILE A 13 1.97 4.56 2.41
C ILE A 13 1.47 3.27 3.08
N TRP A 14 2.08 2.12 2.80
CA TRP A 14 1.71 0.83 3.43
C TRP A 14 1.98 0.80 4.94
N SER A 15 3.03 1.48 5.40
CA SER A 15 3.31 1.66 6.83
C SER A 15 2.19 2.45 7.51
N PHE A 16 1.79 3.59 6.92
CA PHE A 16 0.66 4.38 7.43
C PHE A 16 -0.66 3.62 7.38
N TYR A 17 -0.90 2.79 6.36
CA TYR A 17 -2.08 1.91 6.30
C TYR A 17 -2.13 0.95 7.49
N THR A 18 -1.00 0.33 7.84
CA THR A 18 -0.89 -0.55 9.01
C THR A 18 -1.20 0.20 10.31
N LEU A 19 -0.59 1.38 10.49
CA LEU A 19 -0.85 2.26 11.65
C LEU A 19 -2.33 2.66 11.76
N ALA A 20 -2.94 3.05 10.65
CA ALA A 20 -4.35 3.41 10.60
C ALA A 20 -5.26 2.20 10.93
N GLY A 21 -4.91 1.01 10.44
CA GLY A 21 -5.61 -0.23 10.79
C GLY A 21 -5.49 -0.59 12.28
N TRP A 22 -4.36 -0.31 12.91
CA TRP A 22 -4.21 -0.49 14.35
C TRP A 22 -5.01 0.51 15.16
N LEU A 23 -5.06 1.78 14.73
CA LEU A 23 -5.85 2.82 15.38
C LEU A 23 -7.36 2.53 15.29
N SER A 24 -7.77 1.85 14.23
CA SER A 24 -9.13 1.43 13.93
C SER A 24 -9.51 0.07 14.55
N LYS A 25 -8.69 -0.47 15.48
CA LYS A 25 -9.02 -1.73 16.20
C LYS A 25 -10.35 -1.59 16.95
N GLY A 26 -11.41 -2.12 16.37
CA GLY A 26 -12.78 -2.03 16.89
C GLY A 26 -13.81 -1.66 15.81
N ASP A 27 -13.37 -1.07 14.69
CA ASP A 27 -14.26 -0.69 13.60
C ASP A 27 -14.68 -1.88 12.73
N SER A 28 -15.80 -1.70 12.02
CA SER A 28 -16.34 -2.70 11.12
C SER A 28 -15.35 -3.09 10.01
N LYS A 29 -15.50 -4.32 9.50
CA LYS A 29 -14.73 -4.81 8.34
C LYS A 29 -14.92 -3.94 7.09
N LEU A 30 -16.08 -3.27 6.96
CA LEU A 30 -16.35 -2.34 5.87
C LEU A 30 -15.44 -1.12 5.93
N PHE A 31 -15.20 -0.58 7.13
CA PHE A 31 -14.30 0.56 7.32
C PHE A 31 -12.87 0.20 6.89
N HIS A 32 -12.38 -0.98 7.29
CA HIS A 32 -11.06 -1.49 6.90
C HIS A 32 -10.93 -1.66 5.37
N GLY A 33 -11.99 -2.14 4.71
CA GLY A 33 -12.05 -2.24 3.25
C GLY A 33 -11.99 -0.88 2.56
N LEU A 34 -12.73 0.11 3.06
CA LEU A 34 -12.70 1.47 2.54
C LEU A 34 -11.32 2.11 2.72
N LEU A 35 -10.72 1.92 3.89
CA LEU A 35 -9.38 2.40 4.21
C LEU A 35 -8.34 1.79 3.26
N PHE A 36 -8.45 0.49 2.96
CA PHE A 36 -7.62 -0.14 1.94
C PHE A 36 -7.76 0.52 0.56
N VAL A 37 -9.00 0.78 0.10
CA VAL A 37 -9.25 1.42 -1.21
C VAL A 37 -8.60 2.81 -1.28
N ILE A 38 -8.70 3.61 -0.22
CA ILE A 38 -8.10 4.95 -0.14
C ILE A 38 -6.57 4.86 -0.28
N PHE A 39 -5.92 4.01 0.51
CA PHE A 39 -4.46 3.88 0.48
C PHE A 39 -3.95 3.26 -0.83
N PHE A 40 -4.69 2.30 -1.40
CA PHE A 40 -4.39 1.73 -2.70
C PHE A 40 -4.48 2.80 -3.81
N TYR A 41 -5.50 3.66 -3.76
CA TYR A 41 -5.64 4.80 -4.68
C TYR A 41 -4.49 5.81 -4.55
N LEU A 42 -4.03 6.09 -3.32
CA LEU A 42 -2.86 6.94 -3.08
C LEU A 42 -1.60 6.34 -3.70
N CYS A 43 -1.36 5.02 -3.55
CA CYS A 43 -0.24 4.34 -4.19
C CYS A 43 -0.30 4.41 -5.72
N LEU A 44 -1.48 4.24 -6.33
CA LEU A 44 -1.67 4.36 -7.78
C LEU A 44 -1.40 5.79 -8.26
N THR A 45 -1.93 6.78 -7.55
CA THR A 45 -1.76 8.20 -7.89
C THR A 45 -0.29 8.61 -7.76
N ALA A 46 0.37 8.25 -6.66
CA ALA A 46 1.79 8.48 -6.47
C ALA A 46 2.63 7.84 -7.58
N ALA A 47 2.35 6.58 -7.94
CA ALA A 47 3.06 5.89 -9.02
C ALA A 47 2.84 6.55 -10.39
N ARG A 48 1.66 7.10 -10.67
CA ARG A 48 1.36 7.83 -11.91
C ARG A 48 2.09 9.17 -12.02
N THR A 49 2.38 9.83 -10.90
CA THR A 49 3.14 11.09 -10.90
C THR A 49 4.59 10.89 -11.37
N PHE A 50 5.20 9.75 -11.02
CA PHE A 50 6.60 9.48 -11.34
C PHE A 50 6.82 8.60 -12.57
N LEU A 51 5.88 7.69 -12.88
CA LEU A 51 6.00 6.76 -14.00
C LEU A 51 5.17 7.24 -15.20
N PRO A 52 5.74 7.27 -16.40
CA PRO A 52 5.08 7.85 -17.58
C PRO A 52 3.94 7.00 -18.12
N SER A 53 3.92 5.68 -17.82
CA SER A 53 2.86 4.80 -18.32
C SER A 53 1.98 4.27 -17.18
N GLY A 54 0.67 4.44 -17.33
CA GLY A 54 -0.30 3.95 -16.34
C GLY A 54 -0.22 2.43 -16.13
N ARG A 55 0.19 1.68 -17.16
CA ARG A 55 0.39 0.22 -17.07
C ARG A 55 1.58 -0.13 -16.16
N GLN A 56 2.68 0.62 -16.23
CA GLN A 56 3.81 0.45 -15.30
C GLN A 56 3.44 0.86 -13.87
N SER A 57 2.72 1.97 -13.69
CA SER A 57 2.25 2.40 -12.36
C SER A 57 1.39 1.32 -11.71
N MET A 58 0.44 0.76 -12.45
CA MET A 58 -0.46 -0.28 -11.93
C MET A 58 0.28 -1.59 -11.64
N ALA A 59 1.16 -2.03 -12.55
CA ALA A 59 2.00 -3.21 -12.31
C ALA A 59 2.85 -3.03 -11.04
N MET A 60 3.45 -1.86 -10.86
CA MET A 60 4.28 -1.58 -9.70
C MET A 60 3.49 -1.55 -8.40
N THR A 61 2.33 -0.90 -8.39
CA THR A 61 1.44 -0.88 -7.21
C THR A 61 0.93 -2.28 -6.85
N LEU A 62 0.62 -3.12 -7.83
CA LEU A 62 0.23 -4.52 -7.57
C LEU A 62 1.39 -5.32 -6.98
N THR A 63 2.60 -5.17 -7.51
CA THR A 63 3.79 -5.84 -6.97
C THR A 63 4.09 -5.41 -5.54
N THR A 64 4.04 -4.11 -5.23
CA THR A 64 4.29 -3.63 -3.86
C THR A 64 3.16 -4.00 -2.90
N LEU A 65 1.91 -4.07 -3.38
CA LEU A 65 0.78 -4.58 -2.60
C LEU A 65 0.98 -6.06 -2.22
N LEU A 66 1.35 -6.91 -3.17
CA LEU A 66 1.61 -8.33 -2.91
C LEU A 66 2.75 -8.48 -1.90
N LEU A 67 3.84 -7.75 -2.09
CA LEU A 67 4.96 -7.74 -1.15
C LEU A 67 4.52 -7.29 0.25
N TYR A 68 3.74 -6.22 0.37
CA TYR A 68 3.21 -5.77 1.64
C TYR A 68 2.37 -6.84 2.33
N TRP A 69 1.45 -7.49 1.61
CA TRP A 69 0.60 -8.53 2.19
C TRP A 69 1.40 -9.74 2.66
N THR A 70 2.39 -10.18 1.86
CA THR A 70 3.30 -11.26 2.26
C THR A 70 4.13 -10.88 3.48
N GLY A 71 4.69 -9.66 3.53
CA GLY A 71 5.47 -9.18 4.66
C GLY A 71 4.62 -9.03 5.92
N LYS A 72 3.38 -8.55 5.78
CA LYS A 72 2.43 -8.46 6.89
C LYS A 72 2.07 -9.84 7.43
N ALA A 73 1.76 -10.81 6.56
CA ALA A 73 1.43 -12.17 6.97
C ALA A 73 2.57 -12.83 7.75
N VAL A 74 3.82 -12.58 7.35
CA VAL A 74 5.01 -13.05 8.08
C VAL A 74 5.17 -12.31 9.42
N ALA A 75 4.98 -10.99 9.44
CA ALA A 75 5.07 -10.20 10.67
C ALA A 75 4.02 -10.61 11.71
N ASP A 76 2.79 -10.88 11.27
CA ASP A 76 1.69 -11.36 12.10
C ASP A 76 1.92 -12.80 12.64
N GLN A 77 2.87 -13.57 12.08
CA GLN A 77 3.28 -14.87 12.63
C GLN A 77 4.37 -14.76 13.70
N ILE A 78 5.15 -13.67 13.70
CA ILE A 78 6.31 -13.48 14.58
C ILE A 78 5.93 -12.69 15.85
N LEU A 79 4.97 -11.77 15.74
CA LEU A 79 4.44 -10.93 16.83
C LEU A 79 3.18 -11.52 17.47
#